data_AF-A0A7Z0TBQ0-F1
#
_entry.id   AF-A0A7Z0TBQ0-F1
#
_cell.length_a   1.000
_cell.length_b   1.000
_cell.length_c   1.000
_cell.angle_alpha   90.00
_cell.angle_beta   90.00
_cell.angle_gamma   90.00
#
_symmetry.space_group_name_H-M   'P 1'
#
loop_
_entity.id
_entity.type
_entity.pdbx_description
1 polymer ?
#
loop_
_entity_poly.entity_id
_entity_poly.type
_entity_poly.pdbx_seq_one_letter_code
_entity_poly.pdbx_strand_id
1 'polypeptide(L)'
;MKEILLKRREYLIGNFKDLPLDKQKQIELEQSKNIEKLLYLEGLNIAEVKLKYNNILELAKAYNQEGNIRYLDEEIKQLILRSLEYLRFNYYNLSSVEKNNWWQWEIGIPLLLNDIFILMNNEEFISEKEINLETSIYFQKDPRYSGNNPVAIHPSNKPFRISTGGNRVDTVKISFFRSLLLNDEKELKLALKSLPEVWKYKKNLDKLENGTQRDGFYTDGSFIQHGSVAYNGTYGNVLLQGIGEIIYALYGSKYIKYLEGIEQLEDIIINCYKPYMYKGAFPDMLNGRAITRENSSDKTIGHMILNSILLIANGLENEDLKDLVASEILKYEDYSYFEKELSPCIYNLAKNNMEGRSKKEYIEEIKISNVINRAFIKDENKAIAIAGHSKYISNYESFNGENLKGWYTGDGMIYIYTSDVTYSNYWNNVDSRYMPGTTEIYENLEGINTSQALDINMSNAEIVRCIKKDNKMMYFMEFENHNKKLSMYKTYIYTVNSLLVINSNIRCEEKIYTTIENRLYKQKPNIKINDKEIIINDLVYKLITDHKFNIEINEIEFGYFVKIWVDHNSNENLYYQIIFNNENENVNIEDNIDSIRVIVGNKKYEININEKEVLKLE
;
A
#
# COMPACT_ATOMS: atom_id res chain seq x y z
N MET A 1 -17.72 27.97 -1.83
CA MET A 1 -17.20 27.51 -3.14
C MET A 1 -15.91 28.22 -3.47
N LYS A 2 -15.87 29.57 -3.55
CA LYS A 2 -14.62 30.32 -3.73
C LYS A 2 -13.51 29.96 -2.71
N GLU A 3 -13.82 29.89 -1.43
CA GLU A 3 -12.85 29.46 -0.39
C GLU A 3 -12.35 28.03 -0.58
N ILE A 4 -13.22 27.10 -1.03
CA ILE A 4 -12.85 25.71 -1.31
C ILE A 4 -11.87 25.66 -2.50
N LEU A 5 -12.12 26.46 -3.55
CA LEU A 5 -11.19 26.62 -4.68
C LEU A 5 -9.84 27.18 -4.24
N LEU A 6 -9.82 28.15 -3.32
CA LEU A 6 -8.58 28.70 -2.77
C LEU A 6 -7.79 27.64 -2.01
N LYS A 7 -8.44 26.80 -1.20
CA LYS A 7 -7.79 25.68 -0.51
C LYS A 7 -7.26 24.62 -1.48
N ARG A 8 -8.01 24.31 -2.55
CA ARG A 8 -7.50 23.41 -3.60
C ARG A 8 -6.28 24.02 -4.30
N ARG A 9 -6.31 25.32 -4.61
CA ARG A 9 -5.16 26.03 -5.16
C ARG A 9 -3.96 25.95 -4.21
N GLU A 10 -4.14 26.27 -2.93
CA GLU A 10 -3.10 26.12 -1.89
C GLU A 10 -2.53 24.70 -1.86
N TYR A 11 -3.36 23.66 -1.91
CA TYR A 11 -2.91 22.27 -2.00
C TYR A 11 -2.03 22.01 -3.23
N LEU A 12 -2.41 22.55 -4.39
CA LEU A 12 -1.73 22.30 -5.66
C LEU A 12 -0.37 23.01 -5.76
N ILE A 13 -0.23 24.22 -5.21
CA ILE A 13 0.98 25.04 -5.39
C ILE A 13 1.78 25.25 -4.12
N GLY A 14 1.13 25.25 -2.95
CA GLY A 14 1.71 25.61 -1.64
C GLY A 14 2.53 26.89 -1.64
N ASN A 15 3.40 27.05 -0.64
CA ASN A 15 4.42 28.10 -0.64
C ASN A 15 5.75 27.52 -1.15
N PHE A 16 6.03 27.70 -2.44
CA PHE A 16 7.22 27.17 -3.10
C PHE A 16 8.53 27.73 -2.55
N LYS A 17 8.55 28.99 -2.10
CA LYS A 17 9.74 29.65 -1.54
C LYS A 17 10.24 29.03 -0.24
N ASP A 18 9.35 28.38 0.50
CA ASP A 18 9.67 27.76 1.79
C ASP A 18 10.35 26.40 1.62
N LEU A 19 10.35 25.84 0.41
CA LEU A 19 11.11 24.63 0.11
C LEU A 19 12.62 24.90 0.14
N PRO A 20 13.44 23.93 0.60
CA PRO A 20 14.87 23.91 0.35
C PRO A 20 15.24 24.13 -1.13
N LEU A 21 16.33 24.87 -1.38
CA LEU A 21 16.73 25.31 -2.73
C LEU A 21 17.02 24.16 -3.69
N ASP A 22 17.56 23.06 -3.20
CA ASP A 22 17.82 21.84 -3.96
C ASP A 22 16.51 21.20 -4.48
N LYS A 23 15.44 21.21 -3.68
CA LYS A 23 14.11 20.74 -4.11
C LYS A 23 13.47 21.67 -5.10
N GLN A 24 13.59 22.99 -4.89
CA GLN A 24 13.13 23.96 -5.87
C GLN A 24 13.78 23.69 -7.24
N LYS A 25 15.10 23.50 -7.27
CA LYS A 25 15.84 23.14 -8.49
C LYS A 25 15.42 21.80 -9.09
N GLN A 26 15.15 20.79 -8.26
CA GLN A 26 14.66 19.49 -8.72
C GLN A 26 13.31 19.62 -9.44
N ILE A 27 12.38 20.38 -8.85
CA ILE A 27 11.06 20.65 -9.43
C ILE A 27 11.22 21.44 -10.74
N GLU A 28 12.03 22.49 -10.73
CA GLU A 28 12.28 23.32 -11.91
C GLU A 28 12.93 22.56 -13.07
N LEU A 29 13.79 21.58 -12.78
CA LEU A 29 14.41 20.70 -13.77
C LEU A 29 13.37 19.79 -14.43
N GLU A 30 12.46 19.18 -13.67
CA GLU A 30 11.41 18.35 -14.26
C GLU A 30 10.43 19.19 -15.09
N GLN A 31 10.13 20.41 -14.65
CA GLN A 31 9.35 21.38 -15.41
C GLN A 31 10.00 21.72 -16.76
N SER A 32 11.34 21.82 -16.83
CA SER A 32 12.06 22.01 -18.11
C SER A 32 11.80 20.88 -19.09
N LYS A 33 11.87 19.62 -18.61
CA LYS A 33 11.55 18.45 -19.45
C LYS A 33 10.09 18.46 -19.89
N ASN A 34 9.18 18.93 -19.04
CA ASN A 34 7.75 19.01 -19.38
C ASN A 34 7.48 20.04 -20.49
N ILE A 35 8.24 21.14 -20.55
CA ILE A 35 8.18 22.07 -21.69
C ILE A 35 8.54 21.35 -22.98
N GLU A 36 9.67 20.64 -23.02
CA GLU A 36 10.13 19.89 -24.21
C GLU A 36 9.09 18.86 -24.65
N LYS A 37 8.50 18.13 -23.69
CA LYS A 37 7.45 17.14 -23.98
C LYS A 37 6.21 17.79 -24.61
N LEU A 38 5.88 19.04 -24.32
CA LEU A 38 4.70 19.72 -24.86
C LEU A 38 4.92 20.33 -26.26
N LEU A 39 6.16 20.35 -26.76
CA LEU A 39 6.43 20.71 -28.15
C LEU A 39 5.98 19.64 -29.17
N TYR A 40 5.72 18.42 -28.69
CA TYR A 40 5.34 17.27 -29.52
C TYR A 40 4.00 16.68 -29.06
N LEU A 41 2.93 17.01 -29.78
CA LEU A 41 1.54 16.62 -29.44
C LEU A 41 0.87 15.75 -30.52
N GLU A 42 1.55 15.43 -31.61
CA GLU A 42 1.01 14.63 -32.72
C GLU A 42 1.13 13.12 -32.46
N GLY A 43 0.25 12.33 -33.09
CA GLY A 43 0.35 10.86 -33.12
C GLY A 43 0.15 10.16 -31.77
N LEU A 44 -0.45 10.83 -30.78
CA LEU A 44 -0.57 10.29 -29.43
C LEU A 44 -1.73 9.30 -29.31
N ASN A 45 -1.52 8.25 -28.52
CA ASN A 45 -2.62 7.47 -27.97
C ASN A 45 -3.19 8.14 -26.71
N ILE A 46 -4.38 7.72 -26.26
CA ILE A 46 -5.07 8.41 -25.15
C ILE A 46 -4.30 8.38 -23.81
N ALA A 47 -3.52 7.33 -23.55
CA ALA A 47 -2.69 7.28 -22.33
C ALA A 47 -1.57 8.33 -22.38
N GLU A 48 -0.97 8.53 -23.56
CA GLU A 48 0.01 9.59 -23.81
C GLU A 48 -0.62 10.98 -23.74
N VAL A 49 -1.85 11.16 -24.26
CA VAL A 49 -2.63 12.41 -24.12
C VAL A 49 -2.81 12.77 -22.65
N LYS A 50 -3.18 11.81 -21.79
CA LYS A 50 -3.25 12.04 -20.34
C LYS A 50 -1.89 12.49 -19.78
N LEU A 51 -0.79 11.87 -20.20
CA LEU A 51 0.55 12.32 -19.77
C LEU A 51 0.85 13.75 -20.22
N LYS A 52 0.39 14.19 -21.40
CA LYS A 52 0.52 15.59 -21.81
C LYS A 52 -0.33 16.53 -20.94
N TYR A 53 -1.57 16.18 -20.61
CA TYR A 53 -2.35 16.95 -19.62
C TYR A 53 -1.65 17.02 -18.25
N ASN A 54 -0.96 15.96 -17.82
CA ASN A 54 -0.17 16.00 -16.59
C ASN A 54 0.99 17.00 -16.70
N ASN A 55 1.69 17.03 -17.83
CA ASN A 55 2.74 18.03 -18.08
C ASN A 55 2.17 19.46 -18.07
N ILE A 56 0.98 19.67 -18.64
CA ILE A 56 0.27 20.96 -18.60
C ILE A 56 -0.03 21.36 -17.16
N LEU A 57 -0.51 20.44 -16.32
CA LEU A 57 -0.77 20.70 -14.89
C LEU A 57 0.51 21.12 -14.16
N GLU A 58 1.64 20.44 -14.40
CA GLU A 58 2.92 20.81 -13.78
C GLU A 58 3.40 22.20 -14.20
N LEU A 59 3.19 22.61 -15.46
CA LEU A 59 3.48 23.97 -15.89
C LEU A 59 2.47 24.99 -15.35
N ALA A 60 1.20 24.62 -15.21
CA ALA A 60 0.20 25.48 -14.57
C ALA A 60 0.55 25.73 -13.09
N LYS A 61 1.09 24.73 -12.38
CA LYS A 61 1.65 24.94 -11.02
C LYS A 61 2.81 25.92 -11.08
N ALA A 62 3.80 25.69 -11.95
CA ALA A 62 4.98 26.54 -12.10
C ALA A 62 4.61 28.02 -12.36
N TYR A 63 3.70 28.26 -13.30
CA TYR A 63 3.20 29.59 -13.65
C TYR A 63 2.58 30.32 -12.45
N ASN A 64 1.96 29.59 -11.53
CA ASN A 64 1.24 30.13 -10.39
C ASN A 64 2.03 30.11 -9.06
N GLN A 65 3.26 29.58 -9.05
CA GLN A 65 4.10 29.44 -7.84
C GLN A 65 5.05 30.62 -7.68
N GLU A 66 4.78 31.51 -6.73
CA GLU A 66 5.70 32.61 -6.42
C GLU A 66 7.08 32.06 -6.02
N GLY A 67 8.15 32.60 -6.60
CA GLY A 67 9.53 32.15 -6.39
C GLY A 67 10.02 31.06 -7.35
N ASN A 68 9.13 30.44 -8.12
CA ASN A 68 9.53 29.59 -9.24
C ASN A 68 10.08 30.45 -10.39
N ILE A 69 11.10 29.97 -11.11
CA ILE A 69 11.66 30.68 -12.27
C ILE A 69 10.62 30.96 -13.38
N ARG A 70 9.53 30.19 -13.43
CA ARG A 70 8.44 30.30 -14.41
C ARG A 70 7.23 31.08 -13.89
N TYR A 71 7.35 31.70 -12.72
CA TYR A 71 6.24 32.44 -12.12
C TYR A 71 5.79 33.60 -13.01
N LEU A 72 4.51 33.60 -13.41
CA LEU A 72 3.91 34.57 -14.32
C LEU A 72 4.61 34.70 -15.69
N ASP A 73 5.33 33.68 -16.12
CA ASP A 73 5.97 33.65 -17.44
C ASP A 73 4.92 33.55 -18.56
N GLU A 74 4.91 34.56 -19.43
CA GLU A 74 3.95 34.67 -20.53
C GLU A 74 4.14 33.57 -21.59
N GLU A 75 5.38 33.14 -21.88
CA GLU A 75 5.64 32.06 -22.82
C GLU A 75 5.07 30.73 -22.30
N ILE A 76 5.20 30.49 -20.99
CA ILE A 76 4.62 29.31 -20.32
C ILE A 76 3.10 29.36 -20.37
N LYS A 77 2.48 30.51 -20.09
CA LYS A 77 1.02 30.68 -20.20
C LYS A 77 0.51 30.34 -21.60
N GLN A 78 1.18 30.86 -22.63
CA GLN A 78 0.82 30.60 -24.03
C GLN A 78 1.04 29.14 -24.43
N LEU A 79 2.10 28.50 -23.96
CA LEU A 79 2.34 27.07 -24.20
C LEU A 79 1.24 26.20 -23.59
N ILE A 80 0.82 26.50 -22.35
CA ILE A 80 -0.30 25.80 -21.68
C ILE A 80 -1.57 25.94 -22.53
N LEU A 81 -1.95 27.16 -22.91
CA LEU A 81 -3.17 27.43 -23.68
C LEU A 81 -3.19 26.67 -25.00
N ARG A 82 -2.14 26.81 -25.83
CA ARG A 82 -2.04 26.14 -27.13
C ARG A 82 -2.05 24.62 -27.01
N SER A 83 -1.41 24.09 -25.96
CA SER A 83 -1.39 22.64 -25.71
C SER A 83 -2.78 22.12 -25.34
N LEU A 84 -3.52 22.85 -24.50
CA LEU A 84 -4.92 22.50 -24.16
C LEU A 84 -5.81 22.49 -25.41
N GLU A 85 -5.73 23.54 -26.23
CA GLU A 85 -6.50 23.67 -27.47
C GLU A 85 -6.20 22.50 -28.42
N TYR A 86 -4.92 22.19 -28.64
CA TYR A 86 -4.51 21.11 -29.52
C TYR A 86 -5.00 19.75 -29.02
N LEU A 87 -4.82 19.44 -27.74
CA LEU A 87 -5.21 18.16 -27.17
C LEU A 87 -6.72 17.97 -27.18
N ARG A 88 -7.48 19.02 -26.82
CA ARG A 88 -8.95 19.03 -26.89
C ARG A 88 -9.41 18.79 -28.32
N PHE A 89 -8.91 19.59 -29.27
CA PHE A 89 -9.36 19.53 -30.66
C PHE A 89 -9.09 18.17 -31.31
N ASN A 90 -7.93 17.58 -31.06
CA ASN A 90 -7.50 16.36 -31.77
C ASN A 90 -7.86 15.05 -31.05
N TYR A 91 -7.96 15.05 -29.70
CA TYR A 91 -8.04 13.79 -28.95
C TYR A 91 -9.21 13.72 -27.97
N TYR A 92 -9.51 14.78 -27.24
CA TYR A 92 -10.47 14.75 -26.13
C TYR A 92 -11.58 15.80 -26.29
N ASN A 93 -12.62 15.46 -27.05
CA ASN A 93 -13.79 16.29 -27.33
C ASN A 93 -15.06 15.44 -27.49
N LEU A 94 -16.21 16.09 -27.73
CA LEU A 94 -17.52 15.43 -27.84
C LEU A 94 -17.66 14.46 -29.03
N SER A 95 -16.80 14.55 -30.04
CA SER A 95 -16.78 13.60 -31.17
C SER A 95 -15.83 12.43 -30.94
N SER A 96 -15.04 12.45 -29.86
CA SER A 96 -14.13 11.36 -29.51
C SER A 96 -14.91 10.10 -29.14
N VAL A 97 -14.40 8.95 -29.56
CA VAL A 97 -14.91 7.63 -29.19
C VAL A 97 -13.90 6.98 -28.26
N GLU A 98 -14.38 6.42 -27.14
CA GLU A 98 -13.48 5.73 -26.21
C GLU A 98 -12.77 4.58 -26.91
N LYS A 99 -11.47 4.47 -26.68
CA LYS A 99 -10.61 3.39 -27.16
C LYS A 99 -9.74 2.87 -26.02
N ASN A 100 -9.46 1.57 -26.07
CA ASN A 100 -8.58 0.88 -25.13
C ASN A 100 -9.09 0.96 -23.68
N ASN A 101 -8.48 1.82 -22.86
CA ASN A 101 -8.76 1.90 -21.43
C ASN A 101 -9.71 3.08 -21.13
N TRP A 102 -10.96 2.77 -20.78
CA TRP A 102 -12.01 3.72 -20.36
C TRP A 102 -11.54 4.69 -19.27
N TRP A 103 -10.67 4.24 -18.35
CA TRP A 103 -10.20 5.04 -17.22
C TRP A 103 -9.51 6.33 -17.65
N GLN A 104 -8.79 6.33 -18.79
CA GLN A 104 -8.12 7.53 -19.28
C GLN A 104 -9.13 8.63 -19.64
N TRP A 105 -10.24 8.23 -20.25
CA TRP A 105 -11.31 9.10 -20.73
C TRP A 105 -12.20 9.58 -19.58
N GLU A 106 -12.67 8.65 -18.76
CA GLU A 106 -13.67 8.95 -17.74
C GLU A 106 -13.06 9.47 -16.43
N ILE A 107 -11.78 9.19 -16.14
CA ILE A 107 -11.16 9.53 -14.86
C ILE A 107 -9.88 10.36 -15.03
N GLY A 108 -8.88 9.80 -15.72
CA GLY A 108 -7.53 10.35 -15.77
C GLY A 108 -7.46 11.78 -16.29
N ILE A 109 -8.02 12.03 -17.48
CA ILE A 109 -8.03 13.37 -18.09
C ILE A 109 -8.95 14.33 -17.30
N PRO A 110 -10.20 13.98 -16.95
CA PRO A 110 -11.07 14.84 -16.14
C PRO A 110 -10.48 15.34 -14.82
N LEU A 111 -9.74 14.50 -14.08
CA LEU A 111 -9.06 14.91 -12.85
C LEU A 111 -8.07 16.05 -13.11
N LEU A 112 -7.24 15.90 -14.15
CA LEU A 112 -6.22 16.87 -14.53
C LEU A 112 -6.84 18.18 -15.01
N LEU A 113 -7.91 18.12 -15.82
CA LEU A 113 -8.61 19.30 -16.33
C LEU A 113 -9.11 20.19 -15.20
N ASN A 114 -9.71 19.60 -14.15
CA ASN A 114 -10.17 20.37 -13.00
C ASN A 114 -9.03 21.16 -12.36
N ASP A 115 -7.92 20.52 -12.05
CA ASP A 115 -6.80 21.20 -11.40
C ASP A 115 -6.14 22.26 -12.31
N ILE A 116 -6.02 21.97 -13.61
CA ILE A 116 -5.52 22.95 -14.59
C ILE A 116 -6.39 24.21 -14.57
N PHE A 117 -7.72 24.08 -14.65
CA PHE A 117 -8.62 25.24 -14.69
C PHE A 117 -8.84 25.91 -13.34
N ILE A 118 -8.54 25.24 -12.22
CA ILE A 118 -8.43 25.88 -10.90
C ILE A 118 -7.23 26.82 -10.87
N LEU A 119 -6.11 26.43 -11.49
CA LEU A 119 -4.90 27.24 -11.57
C LEU A 119 -4.96 28.31 -12.66
N MET A 120 -5.56 28.00 -13.81
CA MET A 120 -5.64 28.84 -15.00
C MET A 120 -7.06 29.39 -15.19
N ASN A 121 -7.48 30.30 -14.31
CA ASN A 121 -8.83 30.88 -14.31
C ASN A 121 -8.86 32.37 -14.74
N ASN A 122 -7.91 32.80 -15.56
CA ASN A 122 -7.88 34.13 -16.15
C ASN A 122 -8.80 34.18 -17.40
N GLU A 123 -9.08 35.39 -17.90
CA GLU A 123 -10.05 35.60 -18.99
C GLU A 123 -9.72 34.81 -20.27
N GLU A 124 -8.44 34.71 -20.61
CA GLU A 124 -7.95 33.97 -21.79
C GLU A 124 -8.33 32.47 -21.78
N PHE A 125 -8.51 31.87 -20.60
CA PHE A 125 -8.79 30.44 -20.45
C PHE A 125 -10.28 30.13 -20.30
N ILE A 126 -11.17 31.14 -20.24
CA ILE A 126 -12.61 30.92 -20.00
C ILE A 126 -13.22 30.02 -21.07
N SER A 127 -12.96 30.28 -22.35
CA SER A 127 -13.50 29.49 -23.47
C SER A 127 -13.01 28.03 -23.41
N GLU A 128 -11.71 27.82 -23.21
CA GLU A 128 -11.16 26.47 -23.12
C GLU A 128 -11.66 25.73 -21.88
N LYS A 129 -11.83 26.42 -20.74
CA LYS A 129 -12.43 25.85 -19.53
C LYS A 129 -13.83 25.33 -19.81
N GLU A 130 -14.70 26.15 -20.41
CA GLU A 130 -16.10 25.76 -20.66
C GLU A 130 -16.20 24.52 -21.55
N ILE A 131 -15.49 24.49 -22.68
CA ILE A 131 -15.56 23.36 -23.64
C ILE A 131 -14.94 22.08 -23.05
N ASN A 132 -13.82 22.19 -22.33
CA ASN A 132 -13.19 21.03 -21.71
C ASN A 132 -14.05 20.48 -20.55
N LEU A 133 -14.70 21.33 -19.76
CA LEU A 133 -15.60 20.89 -18.69
C LEU A 133 -16.90 20.29 -19.25
N GLU A 134 -17.42 20.79 -20.37
CA GLU A 134 -18.51 20.13 -21.10
C GLU A 134 -18.11 18.72 -21.54
N THR A 135 -16.90 18.57 -22.09
CA THR A 135 -16.36 17.26 -22.48
C THR A 135 -16.18 16.34 -21.27
N SER A 136 -15.71 16.87 -20.14
CA SER A 136 -15.64 16.15 -18.86
C SER A 136 -17.01 15.66 -18.38
N ILE A 137 -18.06 16.49 -18.51
CA ILE A 137 -19.44 16.09 -18.21
C ILE A 137 -19.91 14.98 -19.15
N TYR A 138 -19.57 15.07 -20.43
CA TYR A 138 -19.92 14.06 -21.43
C TYR A 138 -19.37 12.69 -21.05
N PHE A 139 -18.06 12.59 -20.73
CA PHE A 139 -17.44 11.31 -20.38
C PHE A 139 -17.80 10.82 -18.96
N GLN A 140 -17.85 11.71 -17.97
CA GLN A 140 -18.05 11.36 -16.56
C GLN A 140 -19.05 12.29 -15.88
N LYS A 141 -20.34 12.09 -16.17
CA LYS A 141 -21.43 12.95 -15.68
C LYS A 141 -21.79 12.78 -14.21
N ASP A 142 -21.85 11.55 -13.72
CA ASP A 142 -22.40 11.22 -12.40
C ASP A 142 -21.31 10.61 -11.51
N PRO A 143 -21.05 11.13 -10.30
CA PRO A 143 -20.01 10.58 -9.42
C PRO A 143 -20.27 9.14 -8.97
N ARG A 144 -21.47 8.61 -9.21
CA ARG A 144 -21.86 7.25 -8.78
C ARG A 144 -21.65 6.19 -9.84
N TYR A 145 -21.48 6.58 -11.10
CA TYR A 145 -21.46 5.65 -12.22
C TYR A 145 -20.41 6.04 -13.25
N SER A 146 -19.80 5.04 -13.86
CA SER A 146 -18.94 5.13 -15.03
C SER A 146 -19.59 4.39 -16.21
N GLY A 147 -19.12 4.63 -17.42
CA GLY A 147 -19.65 4.04 -18.65
C GLY A 147 -21.08 4.45 -18.95
N ASN A 148 -21.41 5.72 -18.74
CA ASN A 148 -22.74 6.29 -19.00
C ASN A 148 -22.75 7.27 -20.19
N ASN A 149 -21.65 7.35 -20.94
CA ASN A 149 -21.60 8.16 -22.14
C ASN A 149 -21.96 7.32 -23.38
N PRO A 150 -22.48 7.93 -24.47
CA PRO A 150 -22.97 7.21 -25.66
C PRO A 150 -21.91 6.37 -26.38
N VAL A 151 -20.63 6.65 -26.14
CA VAL A 151 -19.48 6.01 -26.80
C VAL A 151 -18.65 5.18 -25.82
N ALA A 152 -19.20 4.90 -24.64
CA ALA A 152 -18.49 4.23 -23.56
C ALA A 152 -18.11 2.81 -23.96
N ILE A 153 -16.87 2.42 -23.65
CA ILE A 153 -16.52 1.00 -23.68
C ILE A 153 -17.05 0.36 -22.40
N HIS A 154 -17.59 -0.86 -22.51
CA HIS A 154 -18.02 -1.64 -21.35
C HIS A 154 -17.14 -2.89 -21.19
N PRO A 155 -15.98 -2.82 -20.51
CA PRO A 155 -15.15 -4.00 -20.27
C PRO A 155 -15.89 -5.11 -19.53
N SER A 156 -16.88 -4.75 -18.70
CA SER A 156 -17.76 -5.67 -17.99
C SER A 156 -19.05 -6.02 -18.75
N ASN A 157 -19.19 -5.60 -20.02
CA ASN A 157 -20.41 -5.69 -20.84
C ASN A 157 -21.68 -5.11 -20.19
N LYS A 158 -21.52 -4.22 -19.18
CA LYS A 158 -22.63 -3.54 -18.50
C LYS A 158 -22.50 -2.03 -18.67
N PRO A 159 -23.48 -1.35 -19.31
CA PRO A 159 -23.62 0.09 -19.20
C PRO A 159 -24.00 0.46 -17.76
N PHE A 160 -23.80 1.72 -17.36
CA PHE A 160 -24.06 2.19 -15.99
C PHE A 160 -23.31 1.39 -14.92
N ARG A 161 -21.98 1.36 -15.00
CA ARG A 161 -21.14 0.68 -14.01
C ARG A 161 -21.13 1.48 -12.71
N ILE A 162 -21.59 0.91 -11.61
CA ILE A 162 -21.44 1.52 -10.29
C ILE A 162 -19.95 1.72 -9.99
N SER A 163 -19.52 2.95 -9.71
CA SER A 163 -18.14 3.21 -9.28
C SER A 163 -17.96 2.77 -7.82
N THR A 164 -16.88 2.05 -7.49
CA THR A 164 -16.57 1.55 -6.14
C THR A 164 -15.11 1.85 -5.79
N GLY A 165 -14.75 1.76 -4.50
CA GLY A 165 -13.36 1.91 -4.03
C GLY A 165 -12.68 3.18 -4.53
N GLY A 166 -11.44 3.06 -5.02
CA GLY A 166 -10.68 4.18 -5.58
C GLY A 166 -11.39 4.89 -6.74
N ASN A 167 -12.04 4.14 -7.65
CA ASN A 167 -12.79 4.73 -8.75
C ASN A 167 -13.95 5.61 -8.26
N ARG A 168 -14.61 5.23 -7.15
CA ARG A 168 -15.63 6.08 -6.52
C ARG A 168 -15.02 7.39 -6.01
N VAL A 169 -13.86 7.33 -5.35
CA VAL A 169 -13.17 8.54 -4.88
C VAL A 169 -12.83 9.46 -6.05
N ASP A 170 -12.27 8.93 -7.13
CA ASP A 170 -11.88 9.72 -8.30
C ASP A 170 -13.08 10.37 -8.99
N THR A 171 -14.15 9.60 -9.25
CA THR A 171 -15.39 10.12 -9.86
C THR A 171 -16.08 11.18 -8.99
N VAL A 172 -15.99 11.04 -7.66
CA VAL A 172 -16.40 12.09 -6.71
C VAL A 172 -15.48 13.30 -6.82
N LYS A 173 -14.15 13.16 -6.82
CA LYS A 173 -13.20 14.29 -6.96
C LYS A 173 -13.47 15.08 -8.24
N ILE A 174 -13.71 14.39 -9.36
CA ILE A 174 -14.04 15.01 -10.64
C ILE A 174 -15.29 15.88 -10.51
N SER A 175 -16.38 15.31 -10.02
CA SER A 175 -17.66 16.02 -9.89
C SER A 175 -17.56 17.14 -8.84
N PHE A 176 -16.83 16.91 -7.75
CA PHE A 176 -16.60 17.89 -6.68
C PHE A 176 -15.89 19.13 -7.22
N PHE A 177 -14.70 18.99 -7.80
CA PHE A 177 -13.95 20.16 -8.28
C PHE A 177 -14.56 20.81 -9.52
N ARG A 178 -15.16 20.02 -10.43
CA ARG A 178 -15.91 20.53 -11.59
C ARG A 178 -17.09 21.39 -11.14
N SER A 179 -17.85 20.93 -10.17
CA SER A 179 -19.00 21.68 -9.64
C SER A 179 -18.60 23.03 -9.04
N LEU A 180 -17.40 23.13 -8.46
CA LEU A 180 -16.86 24.40 -7.96
C LEU A 180 -16.50 25.35 -9.10
N LEU A 181 -15.91 24.84 -10.19
CA LEU A 181 -15.57 25.63 -11.38
C LEU A 181 -16.81 26.16 -12.12
N LEU A 182 -17.90 25.38 -12.09
CA LEU A 182 -19.18 25.72 -12.73
C LEU A 182 -20.19 26.40 -11.79
N ASN A 183 -19.86 26.57 -10.51
CA ASN A 183 -20.80 27.00 -9.46
C ASN A 183 -22.08 26.15 -9.38
N ASP A 184 -22.00 24.85 -9.63
CA ASP A 184 -23.13 23.90 -9.55
C ASP A 184 -23.29 23.31 -8.14
N GLU A 185 -24.19 23.89 -7.35
CA GLU A 185 -24.44 23.41 -5.98
C GLU A 185 -25.11 22.02 -5.92
N LYS A 186 -25.82 21.61 -6.98
CA LYS A 186 -26.50 20.31 -7.01
C LYS A 186 -25.50 19.19 -7.25
N GLU A 187 -24.61 19.37 -8.22
CA GLU A 187 -23.52 18.43 -8.49
C GLU A 187 -22.58 18.32 -7.28
N LEU A 188 -22.24 19.44 -6.64
CA LEU A 188 -21.43 19.46 -5.43
C LEU A 188 -22.01 18.58 -4.32
N LYS A 189 -23.31 18.73 -4.04
CA LYS A 189 -24.02 17.92 -3.03
C LYS A 189 -24.08 16.46 -3.42
N LEU A 190 -24.30 16.15 -4.70
CA LEU A 190 -24.34 14.78 -5.19
C LEU A 190 -22.97 14.11 -5.03
N ALA A 191 -21.88 14.81 -5.36
CA ALA A 191 -20.51 14.32 -5.18
C ALA A 191 -20.23 13.97 -3.71
N LEU A 192 -20.50 14.91 -2.80
CA LEU A 192 -20.25 14.71 -1.36
C LEU A 192 -21.08 13.56 -0.80
N LYS A 193 -22.37 13.46 -1.13
CA LYS A 193 -23.24 12.36 -0.67
C LYS A 193 -22.84 10.99 -1.25
N SER A 194 -22.06 10.97 -2.32
CA SER A 194 -21.63 9.75 -3.00
C SER A 194 -20.33 9.19 -2.44
N LEU A 195 -19.58 9.96 -1.64
CA LEU A 195 -18.29 9.56 -1.10
C LEU A 195 -18.37 8.57 0.08
N PRO A 196 -19.31 8.71 1.06
CA PRO A 196 -19.30 7.88 2.27
C PRO A 196 -19.39 6.37 2.06
N GLU A 197 -19.85 5.92 0.90
CA GLU A 197 -19.87 4.49 0.58
C GLU A 197 -18.48 3.84 0.57
N VAL A 198 -17.44 4.63 0.33
CA VAL A 198 -16.06 4.17 0.18
C VAL A 198 -15.45 3.71 1.50
N TRP A 199 -15.83 4.33 2.62
CA TRP A 199 -15.32 4.00 3.96
C TRP A 199 -16.32 3.20 4.79
N LYS A 200 -17.31 2.58 4.15
CA LYS A 200 -18.14 1.58 4.83
C LYS A 200 -17.40 0.26 4.89
N TYR A 201 -17.31 -0.32 6.08
CA TYR A 201 -16.80 -1.68 6.23
C TYR A 201 -17.61 -2.69 5.41
N LYS A 202 -16.90 -3.54 4.68
CA LYS A 202 -17.46 -4.70 3.99
C LYS A 202 -17.84 -5.77 5.01
N LYS A 203 -18.87 -6.54 4.67
CA LYS A 203 -19.36 -7.67 5.47
C LYS A 203 -18.94 -8.98 4.80
N ASN A 204 -18.51 -9.95 5.61
CA ASN A 204 -18.22 -11.36 5.31
C ASN A 204 -17.78 -11.67 3.88
N LEU A 205 -16.48 -11.92 3.71
CA LEU A 205 -15.83 -12.38 2.48
C LEU A 205 -16.59 -13.51 1.77
N ASP A 206 -17.08 -14.48 2.54
CA ASP A 206 -17.67 -15.74 2.06
C ASP A 206 -19.06 -15.57 1.41
N LYS A 207 -19.65 -14.38 1.46
CA LYS A 207 -21.00 -14.09 0.94
C LYS A 207 -21.02 -13.15 -0.26
N LEU A 208 -19.86 -12.82 -0.81
CA LEU A 208 -19.72 -11.85 -1.90
C LEU A 208 -19.63 -12.61 -3.24
N GLU A 209 -20.50 -12.26 -4.19
CA GLU A 209 -20.76 -13.01 -5.43
C GLU A 209 -19.67 -12.83 -6.50
N ASN A 210 -18.82 -11.79 -6.39
CA ASN A 210 -17.71 -11.55 -7.32
C ASN A 210 -16.56 -10.75 -6.68
N GLY A 211 -15.39 -10.77 -7.32
CA GLY A 211 -14.18 -10.12 -6.82
C GLY A 211 -14.34 -8.62 -6.48
N THR A 212 -15.05 -7.83 -7.30
CA THR A 212 -15.16 -6.38 -7.06
C THR A 212 -16.03 -6.01 -5.86
N GLN A 213 -16.90 -6.91 -5.41
CA GLN A 213 -17.67 -6.72 -4.18
C GLN A 213 -16.81 -6.89 -2.92
N ARG A 214 -15.67 -7.60 -3.04
CA ARG A 214 -14.71 -7.84 -1.95
C ARG A 214 -13.79 -6.66 -1.69
N ASP A 215 -13.64 -5.75 -2.64
CA ASP A 215 -12.76 -4.58 -2.55
C ASP A 215 -13.23 -3.58 -1.47
N GLY A 216 -12.35 -3.19 -0.56
CA GLY A 216 -12.63 -2.21 0.50
C GLY A 216 -12.11 -2.61 1.88
N PHE A 217 -12.50 -1.82 2.89
CA PHE A 217 -12.09 -1.99 4.28
C PHE A 217 -12.92 -3.06 5.00
N TYR A 218 -12.32 -3.77 5.95
CA TYR A 218 -12.98 -4.72 6.85
C TYR A 218 -12.69 -4.39 8.32
N THR A 219 -13.58 -4.84 9.20
CA THR A 219 -13.57 -4.46 10.62
C THR A 219 -12.34 -4.92 11.40
N ASP A 220 -11.61 -5.93 10.90
CA ASP A 220 -10.38 -6.41 11.51
C ASP A 220 -9.13 -5.61 11.10
N GLY A 221 -9.29 -4.53 10.33
CA GLY A 221 -8.20 -3.68 9.83
C GLY A 221 -7.75 -4.00 8.41
N SER A 222 -8.34 -5.01 7.78
CA SER A 222 -7.97 -5.40 6.42
C SER A 222 -8.44 -4.40 5.37
N PHE A 223 -7.68 -4.28 4.29
CA PHE A 223 -8.15 -3.70 3.03
C PHE A 223 -7.82 -4.65 1.87
N ILE A 224 -8.85 -4.98 1.09
CA ILE A 224 -8.73 -5.82 -0.10
C ILE A 224 -8.89 -4.97 -1.33
N GLN A 225 -8.07 -5.26 -2.34
CA GLN A 225 -8.25 -4.80 -3.70
C GLN A 225 -8.00 -5.94 -4.68
N HIS A 226 -8.56 -5.83 -5.88
CA HIS A 226 -8.48 -6.87 -6.92
C HIS A 226 -9.05 -8.21 -6.44
N GLY A 227 -10.08 -8.15 -5.61
CA GLY A 227 -10.82 -9.29 -5.11
C GLY A 227 -10.13 -10.08 -4.01
N SER A 228 -8.82 -10.31 -4.07
CA SER A 228 -8.12 -11.26 -3.18
C SER A 228 -6.76 -10.78 -2.66
N VAL A 229 -6.35 -9.54 -2.94
CA VAL A 229 -5.01 -9.05 -2.59
C VAL A 229 -5.07 -8.09 -1.40
N ALA A 230 -4.19 -8.32 -0.42
CA ALA A 230 -3.97 -7.41 0.72
C ALA A 230 -3.31 -6.11 0.24
N TYR A 231 -3.99 -4.98 0.38
CA TYR A 231 -3.60 -3.77 -0.36
C TYR A 231 -3.72 -2.43 0.39
N ASN A 232 -3.72 -2.47 1.73
CA ASN A 232 -3.84 -1.26 2.57
C ASN A 232 -2.88 -0.14 2.14
N GLY A 233 -1.62 -0.49 1.84
CA GLY A 233 -0.56 0.50 1.70
C GLY A 233 -0.54 1.24 0.37
N THR A 234 -1.13 0.69 -0.70
CA THR A 234 -1.14 1.37 -2.01
C THR A 234 -2.54 1.70 -2.48
N TYR A 235 -3.36 0.75 -2.93
CA TYR A 235 -4.73 1.06 -3.35
C TYR A 235 -5.58 1.64 -2.22
N GLY A 236 -5.40 1.16 -0.98
CA GLY A 236 -6.01 1.77 0.19
C GLY A 236 -5.53 3.21 0.40
N ASN A 237 -4.24 3.48 0.18
CA ASN A 237 -3.71 4.83 0.28
C ASN A 237 -4.16 5.76 -0.86
N VAL A 238 -4.30 5.29 -2.10
CA VAL A 238 -4.86 6.09 -3.21
C VAL A 238 -6.26 6.60 -2.85
N LEU A 239 -7.06 5.72 -2.24
CA LEU A 239 -8.37 6.04 -1.71
C LEU A 239 -8.25 7.10 -0.59
N LEU A 240 -7.40 6.88 0.43
CA LEU A 240 -7.21 7.85 1.51
C LEU A 240 -6.74 9.21 1.01
N GLN A 241 -5.81 9.25 0.05
CA GLN A 241 -5.28 10.47 -0.54
C GLN A 241 -6.42 11.28 -1.17
N GLY A 242 -7.23 10.63 -2.00
CA GLY A 242 -8.35 11.30 -2.66
C GLY A 242 -9.42 11.80 -1.68
N ILE A 243 -9.69 11.06 -0.61
CA ILE A 243 -10.54 11.52 0.49
C ILE A 243 -9.93 12.73 1.18
N GLY A 244 -8.64 12.66 1.54
CA GLY A 244 -7.91 13.73 2.21
C GLY A 244 -7.90 15.02 1.42
N GLU A 245 -7.70 14.95 0.10
CA GLU A 245 -7.78 16.10 -0.79
C GLU A 245 -9.16 16.78 -0.77
N ILE A 246 -10.25 16.00 -0.77
CA ILE A 246 -11.62 16.54 -0.68
C ILE A 246 -11.85 17.17 0.69
N ILE A 247 -11.54 16.45 1.77
CA ILE A 247 -11.79 16.89 3.15
C ILE A 247 -10.97 18.16 3.46
N TYR A 248 -9.69 18.20 3.08
CA TYR A 248 -8.83 19.36 3.25
C TYR A 248 -9.40 20.59 2.54
N ALA A 249 -9.85 20.45 1.29
CA ALA A 249 -10.48 21.55 0.55
C ALA A 249 -11.83 21.98 1.16
N LEU A 250 -12.59 21.04 1.71
CA LEU A 250 -13.93 21.26 2.25
C LEU A 250 -13.93 21.91 3.65
N TYR A 251 -12.82 21.83 4.36
CA TYR A 251 -12.64 22.32 5.73
C TYR A 251 -13.24 23.72 5.93
N GLY A 252 -13.94 23.93 7.05
CA GLY A 252 -14.57 25.21 7.41
C GLY A 252 -15.78 25.62 6.54
N SER A 253 -16.13 24.85 5.51
CA SER A 253 -17.25 25.20 4.62
C SER A 253 -18.60 24.64 5.10
N LYS A 254 -19.70 25.33 4.77
CA LYS A 254 -21.08 24.86 5.04
C LYS A 254 -21.46 23.53 4.36
N TYR A 255 -20.63 23.04 3.44
CA TYR A 255 -20.89 21.83 2.67
C TYR A 255 -20.39 20.56 3.37
N ILE A 256 -19.58 20.68 4.44
CA ILE A 256 -19.08 19.52 5.19
C ILE A 256 -20.20 18.63 5.75
N LYS A 257 -21.37 19.22 6.06
CA LYS A 257 -22.57 18.50 6.51
C LYS A 257 -23.13 17.47 5.53
N TYR A 258 -22.67 17.46 4.27
CA TYR A 258 -23.08 16.47 3.27
C TYR A 258 -22.18 15.23 3.25
N LEU A 259 -21.07 15.23 4.01
CA LEU A 259 -20.27 14.05 4.29
C LEU A 259 -20.80 13.37 5.56
N GLU A 260 -21.37 12.19 5.41
CA GLU A 260 -21.85 11.37 6.53
C GLU A 260 -20.78 10.36 6.97
N GLY A 261 -20.78 9.97 8.24
CA GLY A 261 -19.91 8.90 8.75
C GLY A 261 -18.42 9.24 8.82
N ILE A 262 -18.08 10.51 9.11
CA ILE A 262 -16.67 10.94 9.31
C ILE A 262 -16.01 10.16 10.46
N GLU A 263 -16.73 9.90 11.56
CA GLU A 263 -16.22 9.09 12.67
C GLU A 263 -15.76 7.69 12.22
N GLN A 264 -16.44 7.10 11.23
CA GLN A 264 -16.05 5.81 10.67
C GLN A 264 -14.77 5.90 9.81
N LEU A 265 -14.56 7.03 9.13
CA LEU A 265 -13.31 7.28 8.41
C LEU A 265 -12.14 7.40 9.40
N GLU A 266 -12.32 8.12 10.50
CA GLU A 266 -11.31 8.24 11.55
C GLU A 266 -11.00 6.87 12.19
N ASP A 267 -12.04 6.08 12.49
CA ASP A 267 -11.90 4.69 12.95
C ASP A 267 -11.10 3.84 11.95
N ILE A 268 -11.37 3.96 10.64
CA ILE A 268 -10.58 3.28 9.60
C ILE A 268 -9.11 3.68 9.66
N ILE A 269 -8.77 4.95 9.86
CA ILE A 269 -7.36 5.37 9.97
C ILE A 269 -6.70 4.71 11.20
N ILE A 270 -7.38 4.75 12.34
CA ILE A 270 -6.89 4.19 13.60
C ILE A 270 -6.83 2.66 13.58
N ASN A 271 -7.70 1.99 12.85
CA ASN A 271 -7.80 0.53 12.81
C ASN A 271 -7.00 -0.11 11.66
N CYS A 272 -6.97 0.50 10.48
CA CYS A 272 -6.40 -0.06 9.24
C CYS A 272 -4.99 0.44 8.92
N TYR A 273 -4.52 1.52 9.55
CA TYR A 273 -3.22 2.15 9.23
C TYR A 273 -2.32 2.31 10.45
N LYS A 274 -2.78 2.99 11.51
CA LYS A 274 -1.98 3.24 12.73
C LYS A 274 -1.29 1.98 13.31
N PRO A 275 -1.94 0.80 13.40
CA PRO A 275 -1.31 -0.37 14.00
C PRO A 275 -0.14 -0.91 13.16
N TYR A 276 -0.17 -0.69 11.85
CA TYR A 276 0.86 -1.15 10.91
C TYR A 276 2.02 -0.17 10.73
N MET A 277 1.86 1.11 11.09
CA MET A 277 2.97 2.07 11.05
C MET A 277 4.07 1.65 12.02
N TYR A 278 5.31 1.60 11.51
CA TYR A 278 6.50 1.35 12.29
C TYR A 278 7.68 2.17 11.77
N LYS A 279 8.15 3.12 12.58
CA LYS A 279 9.22 4.08 12.28
C LYS A 279 9.03 4.77 10.93
N GLY A 280 7.79 5.19 10.65
CA GLY A 280 7.39 5.81 9.39
C GLY A 280 7.33 4.87 8.18
N ALA A 281 7.66 3.59 8.32
CA ALA A 281 7.45 2.57 7.30
C ALA A 281 6.04 1.95 7.40
N PHE A 282 5.56 1.45 6.27
CA PHE A 282 4.35 0.63 6.18
C PHE A 282 4.70 -0.73 5.54
N PRO A 283 4.35 -1.87 6.18
CA PRO A 283 4.95 -3.15 5.87
C PRO A 283 4.57 -3.68 4.47
N ASP A 284 5.56 -4.22 3.77
CA ASP A 284 5.44 -4.61 2.35
C ASP A 284 4.44 -5.73 2.08
N MET A 285 4.10 -6.53 3.10
CA MET A 285 3.02 -7.53 3.01
C MET A 285 1.62 -6.94 2.70
N LEU A 286 1.48 -5.61 2.74
CA LEU A 286 0.26 -4.85 2.45
C LEU A 286 0.36 -3.98 1.18
N ASN A 287 1.45 -4.13 0.41
CA ASN A 287 1.77 -3.28 -0.75
C ASN A 287 1.58 -3.99 -2.10
N GLY A 288 1.19 -5.27 -2.10
CA GLY A 288 0.94 -6.06 -3.31
C GLY A 288 2.10 -6.00 -4.32
N ARG A 289 1.79 -5.90 -5.61
CA ARG A 289 2.84 -5.87 -6.66
C ARG A 289 3.73 -4.61 -6.65
N ALA A 290 3.41 -3.60 -5.84
CA ALA A 290 4.15 -2.34 -5.79
C ALA A 290 5.51 -2.44 -5.09
N ILE A 291 5.79 -3.57 -4.44
CA ILE A 291 7.07 -3.85 -3.75
C ILE A 291 8.27 -3.84 -4.70
N THR A 292 8.07 -4.10 -6.01
CA THR A 292 9.14 -4.09 -7.02
C THR A 292 9.16 -2.82 -7.88
N ARG A 293 8.33 -1.82 -7.58
CA ARG A 293 8.33 -0.57 -8.37
C ARG A 293 9.61 0.20 -8.15
N GLU A 294 10.12 0.84 -9.20
CA GLU A 294 11.21 1.78 -9.07
C GLU A 294 10.85 2.90 -8.08
N ASN A 295 11.81 3.29 -7.23
CA ASN A 295 11.65 4.32 -6.20
C ASN A 295 10.55 4.04 -5.15
N SER A 296 10.03 2.81 -5.10
CA SER A 296 9.09 2.35 -4.08
C SER A 296 9.80 1.58 -2.99
N SER A 297 9.40 1.82 -1.74
CA SER A 297 9.79 1.03 -0.57
C SER A 297 8.72 1.17 0.50
N ASP A 298 8.74 0.29 1.50
CA ASP A 298 7.96 0.39 2.72
C ASP A 298 7.92 1.81 3.34
N LYS A 299 9.04 2.53 3.32
CA LYS A 299 9.15 3.92 3.82
C LYS A 299 8.57 4.94 2.87
N THR A 300 8.75 4.79 1.56
CA THR A 300 8.09 5.66 0.58
C THR A 300 6.56 5.50 0.68
N ILE A 301 6.07 4.28 0.86
CA ILE A 301 4.64 4.03 1.07
C ILE A 301 4.15 4.63 2.40
N GLY A 302 4.89 4.42 3.49
CA GLY A 302 4.58 5.02 4.78
C GLY A 302 4.52 6.55 4.74
N HIS A 303 5.47 7.19 4.05
CA HIS A 303 5.45 8.64 3.78
C HIS A 303 4.14 9.04 3.09
N MET A 304 3.79 8.38 1.99
CA MET A 304 2.57 8.72 1.25
C MET A 304 1.30 8.54 2.09
N ILE A 305 1.25 7.55 2.97
CA ILE A 305 0.14 7.35 3.91
C ILE A 305 0.07 8.47 4.93
N LEU A 306 1.22 8.87 5.49
CA LEU A 306 1.30 9.99 6.43
C LEU A 306 0.82 11.29 5.78
N ASN A 307 1.14 11.54 4.50
CA ASN A 307 0.60 12.67 3.74
C ASN A 307 -0.92 12.65 3.66
N SER A 308 -1.50 11.50 3.31
CA SER A 308 -2.96 11.32 3.23
C SER A 308 -3.64 11.55 4.58
N ILE A 309 -3.08 10.98 5.65
CA ILE A 309 -3.61 11.17 7.02
C ILE A 309 -3.48 12.64 7.44
N LEU A 310 -2.37 13.31 7.12
CA LEU A 310 -2.17 14.71 7.47
C LEU A 310 -3.20 15.63 6.83
N LEU A 311 -3.57 15.39 5.56
CA LEU A 311 -4.63 16.14 4.88
C LEU A 311 -5.99 15.96 5.59
N ILE A 312 -6.33 14.73 5.94
CA ILE A 312 -7.57 14.41 6.67
C ILE A 312 -7.55 15.07 8.06
N ALA A 313 -6.44 14.92 8.79
CA ALA A 313 -6.28 15.48 10.13
C ALA A 313 -6.42 17.00 10.16
N ASN A 314 -5.86 17.70 9.16
CA ASN A 314 -6.03 19.14 9.03
C ASN A 314 -7.46 19.52 8.64
N GLY A 315 -8.07 18.79 7.71
CA GLY A 315 -9.42 19.12 7.25
C GLY A 315 -10.53 18.81 8.26
N LEU A 316 -10.27 17.92 9.23
CA LEU A 316 -11.16 17.59 10.34
C LEU A 316 -10.79 18.26 11.67
N GLU A 317 -9.66 18.98 11.74
CA GLU A 317 -9.07 19.48 13.00
C GLU A 317 -8.84 18.39 14.06
N ASN A 318 -8.47 17.18 13.62
CA ASN A 318 -8.24 16.06 14.52
C ASN A 318 -6.80 16.06 15.06
N GLU A 319 -6.64 16.43 16.34
CA GLU A 319 -5.33 16.50 17.01
C GLU A 319 -4.68 15.13 17.24
N ASP A 320 -5.46 14.06 17.45
CA ASP A 320 -4.91 12.70 17.62
C ASP A 320 -4.25 12.19 16.33
N LEU A 321 -4.85 12.49 15.18
CA LEU A 321 -4.27 12.16 13.87
C LEU A 321 -3.05 13.03 13.54
N LYS A 322 -3.07 14.32 13.91
CA LYS A 322 -1.91 15.21 13.81
C LYS A 322 -0.74 14.69 14.66
N ASP A 323 -1.01 14.27 15.88
CA ASP A 323 -0.04 13.64 16.78
C ASP A 323 0.50 12.33 16.23
N LEU A 324 -0.35 11.49 15.65
CA LEU A 324 0.08 10.26 14.98
C LEU A 324 1.07 10.57 13.86
N VAL A 325 0.74 11.51 12.97
CA VAL A 325 1.61 11.88 11.85
C VAL A 325 2.94 12.43 12.36
N ALA A 326 2.90 13.37 13.31
CA ALA A 326 4.10 13.97 13.87
C ALA A 326 5.00 12.93 14.54
N SER A 327 4.41 12.05 15.35
CA SER A 327 5.16 11.00 16.03
C SER A 327 5.83 10.03 15.05
N GLU A 328 5.19 9.67 13.93
CA GLU A 328 5.79 8.75 12.95
C GLU A 328 6.90 9.42 12.12
N ILE A 329 6.73 10.70 11.75
CA ILE A 329 7.80 11.47 11.08
C ILE A 329 9.05 11.56 11.95
N LEU A 330 8.90 11.78 13.26
CA LEU A 330 10.03 11.84 14.21
C LEU A 330 10.72 10.50 14.46
N LYS A 331 10.13 9.38 14.02
CA LYS A 331 10.68 8.04 14.23
C LYS A 331 11.51 7.52 13.07
N TYR A 332 11.52 8.21 11.92
CA TYR A 332 12.40 7.79 10.84
C TYR A 332 13.87 7.83 11.30
N GLU A 333 14.62 6.77 11.01
CA GLU A 333 16.03 6.63 11.41
C GLU A 333 16.99 6.84 10.22
N ASP A 334 16.66 6.24 9.07
CA ASP A 334 17.49 6.16 7.86
C ASP A 334 16.73 6.63 6.61
N TYR A 335 15.65 7.36 6.82
CA TYR A 335 14.85 8.02 5.81
C TYR A 335 14.57 9.44 6.27
N SER A 336 14.63 10.42 5.37
CA SER A 336 14.28 11.78 5.73
C SER A 336 13.00 12.18 5.02
N TYR A 337 11.93 12.33 5.81
CA TYR A 337 10.63 12.78 5.33
C TYR A 337 10.75 14.10 4.57
N PHE A 338 11.36 15.11 5.20
CA PHE A 338 11.49 16.44 4.61
C PHE A 338 12.41 16.45 3.39
N GLU A 339 13.46 15.62 3.32
CA GLU A 339 14.30 15.50 2.11
C GLU A 339 13.58 14.81 0.94
N LYS A 340 12.54 14.01 1.21
CA LYS A 340 11.78 13.30 0.17
C LYS A 340 10.48 13.98 -0.24
N GLU A 341 9.93 14.89 0.56
CA GLU A 341 8.70 15.61 0.24
C GLU A 341 8.95 16.73 -0.79
N LEU A 342 8.22 16.70 -1.91
CA LEU A 342 8.35 17.67 -3.00
C LEU A 342 7.14 18.59 -3.15
N SER A 343 5.99 18.24 -2.56
CA SER A 343 4.83 19.11 -2.50
C SER A 343 5.08 20.25 -1.53
N PRO A 344 5.09 21.52 -1.97
CA PRO A 344 5.27 22.65 -1.06
C PRO A 344 4.16 22.74 -0.01
N CYS A 345 2.93 22.36 -0.36
CA CYS A 345 1.81 22.35 0.60
C CYS A 345 2.04 21.31 1.69
N ILE A 346 2.32 20.05 1.32
CA ILE A 346 2.52 18.98 2.30
C ILE A 346 3.76 19.22 3.15
N TYR A 347 4.85 19.72 2.54
CA TYR A 347 6.07 20.08 3.27
C TYR A 347 5.77 21.08 4.39
N ASN A 348 5.05 22.16 4.08
CA ASN A 348 4.71 23.19 5.07
C ASN A 348 3.67 22.71 6.08
N LEU A 349 2.66 21.94 5.67
CA LEU A 349 1.70 21.33 6.59
C LEU A 349 2.40 20.41 7.58
N ALA A 350 3.31 19.56 7.10
CA ALA A 350 4.06 18.64 7.96
C ALA A 350 4.98 19.42 8.91
N LYS A 351 5.74 20.40 8.40
CA LYS A 351 6.62 21.25 9.20
C LYS A 351 5.86 21.94 10.34
N ASN A 352 4.73 22.57 10.03
CA ASN A 352 3.89 23.23 11.04
C ASN A 352 3.28 22.22 12.01
N ASN A 353 2.85 21.05 11.51
CA ASN A 353 2.33 19.98 12.35
C ASN A 353 3.38 19.44 13.33
N MET A 354 4.67 19.55 13.02
CA MET A 354 5.73 19.13 13.94
C MET A 354 5.92 20.09 15.13
N GLU A 355 5.51 21.35 15.02
CA GLU A 355 5.78 22.35 16.06
C GLU A 355 5.07 21.99 17.38
N GLY A 356 5.85 21.89 18.46
CA GLY A 356 5.34 21.57 19.79
C GLY A 356 4.92 20.10 20.00
N ARG A 357 5.02 19.24 18.99
CA ARG A 357 4.71 17.80 19.08
C ARG A 357 5.98 16.97 19.26
N SER A 358 5.85 15.81 19.90
CA SER A 358 6.97 14.93 20.23
C SER A 358 6.75 13.49 19.75
N LYS A 359 7.87 12.75 19.65
CA LYS A 359 7.85 11.31 19.40
C LYS A 359 7.16 10.61 20.58
N LYS A 360 6.18 9.75 20.28
CA LYS A 360 5.55 8.83 21.24
C LYS A 360 6.19 7.45 21.12
N GLU A 361 6.60 6.84 22.22
CA GLU A 361 7.09 5.46 22.23
C GLU A 361 6.01 4.48 21.73
N TYR A 362 6.43 3.40 21.06
CA TYR A 362 5.53 2.31 20.74
C TYR A 362 5.18 1.53 21.99
N ILE A 363 3.90 1.26 22.13
CA ILE A 363 3.39 0.27 23.08
C ILE A 363 3.39 -1.07 22.34
N GLU A 364 3.74 -2.13 23.06
CA GLU A 364 3.66 -3.50 22.56
C GLU A 364 2.24 -3.80 22.05
N GLU A 365 2.14 -4.13 20.76
CA GLU A 365 0.86 -4.28 20.07
C GLU A 365 0.89 -5.47 19.11
N ILE A 366 -0.20 -6.24 19.08
CA ILE A 366 -0.46 -7.30 18.11
C ILE A 366 -1.71 -6.97 17.31
N LYS A 367 -1.52 -6.66 16.04
CA LYS A 367 -2.56 -6.44 15.04
C LYS A 367 -2.81 -7.73 14.27
N ILE A 368 -4.06 -8.20 14.30
CA ILE A 368 -4.52 -9.37 13.55
C ILE A 368 -5.53 -8.91 12.50
N SER A 369 -5.31 -9.34 11.26
CA SER A 369 -6.23 -9.15 10.15
C SER A 369 -6.43 -10.47 9.43
N ASN A 370 -7.33 -11.27 9.99
CA ASN A 370 -7.64 -12.62 9.54
C ASN A 370 -8.28 -12.64 8.15
N VAL A 371 -9.05 -11.61 7.80
CA VAL A 371 -9.68 -11.46 6.47
C VAL A 371 -8.63 -11.49 5.36
N ILE A 372 -7.44 -10.91 5.57
CA ILE A 372 -6.32 -10.91 4.62
C ILE A 372 -5.16 -11.83 5.04
N ASN A 373 -5.37 -12.71 6.01
CA ASN A 373 -4.35 -13.64 6.51
C ASN A 373 -3.04 -12.96 6.94
N ARG A 374 -3.10 -11.76 7.56
CA ARG A 374 -1.94 -11.01 8.04
C ARG A 374 -1.91 -10.91 9.57
N ALA A 375 -0.70 -10.93 10.13
CA ALA A 375 -0.45 -10.52 11.50
C ALA A 375 0.73 -9.55 11.54
N PHE A 376 0.66 -8.56 12.42
CA PHE A 376 1.71 -7.59 12.64
C PHE A 376 1.90 -7.36 14.14
N ILE A 377 3.13 -7.46 14.58
CA ILE A 377 3.54 -7.31 15.97
C ILE A 377 4.53 -6.15 16.00
N LYS A 378 4.43 -5.25 16.98
CA LYS A 378 5.44 -4.21 17.18
C LYS A 378 5.64 -3.89 18.64
N ASP A 379 6.86 -3.47 18.95
CA ASP A 379 7.25 -2.77 20.18
C ASP A 379 8.22 -1.62 19.79
N GLU A 380 8.90 -0.99 20.75
CA GLU A 380 9.82 0.12 20.45
C GLU A 380 11.06 -0.30 19.64
N ASN A 381 11.48 -1.56 19.78
CA ASN A 381 12.75 -2.07 19.26
C ASN A 381 12.58 -2.84 17.94
N LYS A 382 11.44 -3.54 17.79
CA LYS A 382 11.19 -4.41 16.65
C LYS A 382 9.75 -4.36 16.16
N ALA A 383 9.57 -4.70 14.89
CA ALA A 383 8.29 -5.15 14.36
C ALA A 383 8.45 -6.48 13.60
N ILE A 384 7.40 -7.30 13.61
CA ILE A 384 7.35 -8.60 12.95
C ILE A 384 6.06 -8.67 12.15
N ALA A 385 6.14 -9.11 10.90
CA ALA A 385 4.99 -9.29 10.04
C ALA A 385 4.93 -10.73 9.55
N ILE A 386 3.73 -11.32 9.49
CA ILE A 386 3.50 -12.66 8.95
C ILE A 386 2.46 -12.56 7.82
N ALA A 387 2.83 -13.07 6.65
CA ALA A 387 2.01 -13.05 5.45
C ALA A 387 1.69 -14.46 4.97
N GLY A 388 0.42 -14.85 5.11
CA GLY A 388 -0.11 -16.10 4.55
C GLY A 388 -1.05 -15.85 3.37
N HIS A 389 -1.52 -16.95 2.79
CA HIS A 389 -2.50 -16.97 1.71
C HIS A 389 -3.52 -18.07 1.97
N SER A 390 -4.68 -18.02 1.34
CA SER A 390 -5.74 -19.02 1.56
C SER A 390 -6.57 -19.20 0.29
N LYS A 391 -7.63 -20.01 0.35
CA LYS A 391 -8.62 -20.07 -0.73
C LYS A 391 -9.29 -18.74 -1.06
N TYR A 392 -9.17 -17.74 -0.18
CA TYR A 392 -9.73 -16.40 -0.40
C TYR A 392 -8.67 -15.35 -0.74
N ILE A 393 -7.43 -15.50 -0.28
CA ILE A 393 -6.39 -14.48 -0.37
C ILE A 393 -5.23 -15.00 -1.19
N SER A 394 -4.84 -14.24 -2.22
CA SER A 394 -3.79 -14.62 -3.17
C SER A 394 -2.44 -14.77 -2.48
N ASN A 395 -1.62 -15.72 -2.94
CA ASN A 395 -0.22 -15.84 -2.52
C ASN A 395 0.59 -14.58 -2.85
N TYR A 396 0.44 -14.07 -4.08
CA TYR A 396 0.96 -12.77 -4.50
C TYR A 396 0.20 -12.28 -5.73
N GLU A 397 0.50 -11.06 -6.16
CA GLU A 397 0.00 -10.52 -7.43
C GLU A 397 1.17 -10.18 -8.36
N SER A 398 1.05 -10.61 -9.62
CA SER A 398 1.88 -10.15 -10.73
C SER A 398 1.03 -9.89 -11.96
N PHE A 399 1.05 -8.63 -12.40
CA PHE A 399 0.26 -8.10 -13.51
C PHE A 399 0.94 -6.81 -14.02
N ASN A 400 0.75 -6.46 -15.29
CA ASN A 400 1.37 -5.30 -15.95
C ASN A 400 2.91 -5.28 -15.91
N GLY A 401 3.55 -6.44 -15.87
CA GLY A 401 5.02 -6.53 -15.79
C GLY A 401 5.60 -6.23 -14.41
N GLU A 402 4.76 -6.07 -13.38
CA GLU A 402 5.19 -5.81 -12.00
C GLU A 402 5.28 -7.11 -11.19
N ASN A 403 6.18 -7.14 -10.20
CA ASN A 403 6.34 -8.23 -9.22
C ASN A 403 6.50 -9.64 -9.83
N LEU A 404 7.32 -9.75 -10.88
CA LEU A 404 7.51 -10.98 -11.64
C LEU A 404 8.08 -12.16 -10.82
N LYS A 405 8.69 -11.86 -9.66
CA LYS A 405 9.35 -12.85 -8.77
C LYS A 405 8.73 -12.91 -7.37
N GLY A 406 7.49 -12.43 -7.19
CA GLY A 406 6.82 -12.41 -5.89
C GLY A 406 6.35 -13.77 -5.36
N TRP A 407 6.84 -14.87 -5.95
CA TRP A 407 6.28 -16.23 -5.90
C TRP A 407 5.84 -16.69 -4.50
N TYR A 408 6.67 -16.43 -3.49
CA TYR A 408 6.50 -16.97 -2.13
C TYR A 408 6.16 -15.90 -1.08
N THR A 409 5.76 -14.70 -1.49
CA THR A 409 5.52 -13.58 -0.54
C THR A 409 4.29 -13.75 0.36
N GLY A 410 3.40 -14.69 0.03
CA GLY A 410 2.25 -15.10 0.84
C GLY A 410 2.35 -16.51 1.42
N ASP A 411 3.52 -17.17 1.34
CA ASP A 411 3.67 -18.60 1.67
C ASP A 411 4.10 -18.79 3.13
N GLY A 412 3.54 -17.96 4.01
CA GLY A 412 3.95 -17.84 5.40
C GLY A 412 5.23 -17.04 5.60
N MET A 413 5.47 -16.04 4.74
CA MET A 413 6.66 -15.19 4.81
C MET A 413 6.68 -14.39 6.12
N ILE A 414 7.85 -14.34 6.76
CA ILE A 414 8.12 -13.56 7.96
C ILE A 414 8.93 -12.32 7.56
N TYR A 415 8.50 -11.16 8.04
CA TYR A 415 9.28 -9.92 7.99
C TYR A 415 9.71 -9.58 9.40
N ILE A 416 10.96 -9.16 9.56
CA ILE A 416 11.45 -8.64 10.84
C ILE A 416 11.99 -7.25 10.54
N TYR A 417 11.63 -6.28 11.36
CA TYR A 417 12.10 -4.90 11.31
C TYR A 417 12.90 -4.63 12.58
N THR A 418 14.19 -4.32 12.42
CA THR A 418 15.13 -3.91 13.47
C THR A 418 15.96 -2.75 12.92
N SER A 419 16.65 -2.00 13.77
CA SER A 419 17.38 -0.78 13.36
C SER A 419 18.52 -1.05 12.36
N ASP A 420 19.05 -2.27 12.32
CA ASP A 420 20.18 -2.71 11.50
C ASP A 420 19.81 -3.21 10.09
N VAL A 421 18.51 -3.32 9.75
CA VAL A 421 18.06 -3.84 8.46
C VAL A 421 17.26 -2.85 7.64
N THR A 422 17.10 -3.13 6.35
CA THR A 422 16.31 -2.30 5.44
C THR A 422 15.57 -3.12 4.39
N TYR A 423 14.36 -2.68 4.05
CA TYR A 423 13.63 -3.18 2.88
C TYR A 423 13.74 -2.23 1.67
N SER A 424 14.41 -1.08 1.84
CA SER A 424 14.85 -0.26 0.70
C SER A 424 15.88 -1.05 -0.11
N ASN A 425 15.70 -1.11 -1.43
CA ASN A 425 16.52 -1.91 -2.36
C ASN A 425 16.52 -3.42 -2.12
N TYR A 426 15.68 -3.95 -1.22
CA TYR A 426 15.59 -5.38 -0.95
C TYR A 426 15.02 -6.15 -2.15
N TRP A 427 13.83 -5.76 -2.63
CA TRP A 427 13.04 -6.54 -3.58
C TRP A 427 13.69 -6.74 -4.95
N ASN A 428 14.54 -5.81 -5.38
CA ASN A 428 15.24 -5.91 -6.66
C ASN A 428 16.56 -6.71 -6.56
N ASN A 429 17.03 -7.02 -5.35
CA ASN A 429 18.32 -7.67 -5.12
C ASN A 429 18.22 -8.99 -4.34
N VAL A 430 17.09 -9.27 -3.71
CA VAL A 430 16.90 -10.51 -2.94
C VAL A 430 16.80 -11.72 -3.87
N ASP A 431 17.36 -12.85 -3.44
CA ASP A 431 17.03 -14.15 -4.04
C ASP A 431 15.60 -14.55 -3.65
N SER A 432 14.64 -14.26 -4.54
CA SER A 432 13.21 -14.46 -4.30
C SER A 432 12.79 -15.93 -4.10
N ARG A 433 13.70 -16.89 -4.36
CA ARG A 433 13.45 -18.30 -4.05
C ARG A 433 13.51 -18.54 -2.54
N TYR A 434 14.32 -17.78 -1.81
CA TYR A 434 14.51 -17.94 -0.37
C TYR A 434 13.81 -16.82 0.39
N MET A 435 12.47 -16.79 0.39
CA MET A 435 11.73 -15.81 1.20
C MET A 435 11.69 -16.26 2.67
N PRO A 436 11.98 -15.40 3.66
CA PRO A 436 12.09 -15.82 5.07
C PRO A 436 10.81 -16.46 5.59
N GLY A 437 10.91 -17.61 6.28
CA GLY A 437 9.78 -18.37 6.84
C GLY A 437 9.07 -19.32 5.88
N THR A 438 9.35 -19.24 4.58
CA THR A 438 8.70 -20.07 3.55
C THR A 438 9.31 -21.48 3.49
N THR A 439 8.57 -22.42 2.90
CA THR A 439 9.06 -23.80 2.72
C THR A 439 8.63 -24.27 1.35
N GLU A 440 9.60 -24.51 0.49
CA GLU A 440 9.39 -24.59 -0.95
C GLU A 440 10.11 -25.76 -1.57
N ILE A 441 9.69 -26.10 -2.78
CA ILE A 441 10.33 -27.11 -3.62
C ILE A 441 11.55 -26.48 -4.30
N TYR A 442 12.61 -27.26 -4.46
CA TYR A 442 13.72 -26.89 -5.33
C TYR A 442 13.28 -26.91 -6.79
N GLU A 443 12.92 -25.74 -7.31
CA GLU A 443 12.48 -25.57 -8.69
C GLU A 443 12.97 -24.28 -9.34
N ASN A 444 12.94 -24.23 -10.67
CA ASN A 444 13.29 -23.03 -11.44
C ASN A 444 12.01 -22.31 -11.90
N LEU A 445 11.73 -21.16 -11.28
CA LEU A 445 10.57 -20.33 -11.59
C LEU A 445 10.85 -19.15 -12.51
N GLU A 446 12.06 -19.02 -13.05
CA GLU A 446 12.42 -17.85 -13.86
C GLU A 446 11.49 -17.72 -15.09
N GLY A 447 10.81 -16.58 -15.20
CA GLY A 447 9.81 -16.31 -16.25
C GLY A 447 8.45 -17.00 -16.04
N ILE A 448 8.25 -17.71 -14.93
CA ILE A 448 6.99 -18.38 -14.60
C ILE A 448 6.17 -17.48 -13.66
N ASN A 449 4.90 -17.25 -14.01
CA ASN A 449 3.94 -16.59 -13.13
C ASN A 449 3.18 -17.66 -12.33
N THR A 450 3.41 -17.72 -11.02
CA THR A 450 2.75 -18.65 -10.09
C THR A 450 1.67 -17.97 -9.24
N SER A 451 1.23 -16.76 -9.63
CA SER A 451 0.20 -16.04 -8.87
C SER A 451 -1.10 -16.82 -8.86
N GLN A 452 -1.68 -16.93 -7.67
CA GLN A 452 -2.96 -17.55 -7.43
C GLN A 452 -4.02 -16.46 -7.41
N ALA A 453 -4.73 -16.33 -8.52
CA ALA A 453 -5.73 -15.31 -8.73
C ALA A 453 -7.14 -15.84 -8.46
N LEU A 454 -7.99 -14.97 -7.90
CA LEU A 454 -9.39 -15.29 -7.64
C LEU A 454 -10.08 -15.78 -8.91
N ASP A 455 -10.93 -16.81 -8.77
CA ASP A 455 -11.67 -17.46 -9.86
C ASP A 455 -10.80 -18.14 -10.94
N ILE A 456 -9.48 -18.25 -10.75
CA ILE A 456 -8.55 -18.88 -11.68
C ILE A 456 -7.90 -20.12 -11.06
N ASN A 457 -7.09 -19.94 -10.01
CA ASN A 457 -6.19 -20.97 -9.49
C ASN A 457 -5.84 -20.80 -8.00
N MET A 458 -6.80 -20.35 -7.20
CA MET A 458 -6.62 -20.20 -5.75
C MET A 458 -6.17 -21.49 -5.05
N SER A 459 -5.42 -21.33 -3.96
CA SER A 459 -5.06 -22.40 -3.04
C SER A 459 -6.30 -23.11 -2.46
N ASN A 460 -6.17 -24.39 -2.11
CA ASN A 460 -7.21 -25.13 -1.40
C ASN A 460 -7.22 -24.86 0.12
N ALA A 461 -6.23 -24.12 0.65
CA ALA A 461 -6.08 -23.86 2.07
C ALA A 461 -7.35 -23.23 2.68
N GLU A 462 -8.03 -23.97 3.55
CA GLU A 462 -9.29 -23.53 4.13
C GLU A 462 -9.08 -22.72 5.40
N ILE A 463 -8.04 -23.06 6.16
CA ILE A 463 -7.84 -22.50 7.49
C ILE A 463 -6.51 -21.76 7.57
N VAL A 464 -6.64 -20.45 7.54
CA VAL A 464 -5.54 -19.54 7.84
C VAL A 464 -6.05 -18.49 8.82
N ARG A 465 -5.60 -18.59 10.06
CA ARG A 465 -6.18 -17.84 11.18
C ARG A 465 -5.14 -17.53 12.23
N CYS A 466 -5.33 -16.38 12.84
CA CYS A 466 -4.55 -15.89 13.96
C CYS A 466 -5.47 -15.57 15.14
N ILE A 467 -5.02 -15.94 16.34
CA ILE A 467 -5.63 -15.57 17.62
C ILE A 467 -4.61 -14.88 18.51
N LYS A 468 -5.09 -14.04 19.43
CA LYS A 468 -4.26 -13.43 20.46
C LYS A 468 -4.93 -13.48 21.84
N LYS A 469 -4.10 -13.53 22.88
CA LYS A 469 -4.49 -13.41 24.29
C LYS A 469 -3.27 -12.96 25.09
N ASP A 470 -3.43 -11.97 25.96
CA ASP A 470 -2.39 -11.44 26.85
C ASP A 470 -1.05 -11.13 26.14
N ASN A 471 -1.10 -10.35 25.05
CA ASN A 471 0.04 -10.02 24.16
C ASN A 471 0.83 -11.22 23.61
N LYS A 472 0.18 -12.37 23.49
CA LYS A 472 0.71 -13.53 22.81
C LYS A 472 -0.15 -13.79 21.59
N MET A 473 0.45 -14.39 20.59
CA MET A 473 -0.21 -14.67 19.33
C MET A 473 0.08 -16.09 18.92
N MET A 474 -0.94 -16.73 18.35
CA MET A 474 -0.77 -17.96 17.60
C MET A 474 -1.38 -17.79 16.22
N TYR A 475 -0.55 -17.93 15.19
CA TYR A 475 -0.94 -17.87 13.78
C TYR A 475 -0.81 -19.28 13.20
N PHE A 476 -1.82 -19.74 12.47
CA PHE A 476 -1.77 -21.00 11.75
C PHE A 476 -2.16 -20.82 10.31
N MET A 477 -1.50 -21.59 9.46
CA MET A 477 -1.76 -21.69 8.05
C MET A 477 -1.74 -23.16 7.62
N GLU A 478 -2.87 -23.64 7.13
CA GLU A 478 -2.88 -24.71 6.15
C GLU A 478 -2.21 -24.20 4.89
N PHE A 479 -1.11 -24.83 4.49
CA PHE A 479 -0.31 -24.42 3.34
C PHE A 479 -0.40 -25.46 2.24
N GLU A 480 -0.62 -24.98 1.02
CA GLU A 480 -0.49 -25.72 -0.24
C GLU A 480 0.26 -24.81 -1.20
N ASN A 481 1.39 -25.26 -1.74
CA ASN A 481 2.19 -24.44 -2.65
C ASN A 481 1.49 -24.25 -4.01
N HIS A 482 2.05 -23.37 -4.84
CA HIS A 482 1.41 -22.95 -6.10
C HIS A 482 1.07 -24.10 -7.07
N ASN A 483 1.84 -25.19 -7.07
CA ASN A 483 1.64 -26.36 -7.94
C ASN A 483 1.01 -27.57 -7.24
N LYS A 484 0.59 -27.40 -5.97
CA LYS A 484 -0.10 -28.41 -5.15
C LYS A 484 0.68 -29.68 -4.88
N LYS A 485 2.00 -29.66 -5.05
CA LYS A 485 2.88 -30.80 -4.76
C LYS A 485 3.42 -30.79 -3.32
N LEU A 486 3.40 -29.64 -2.67
CA LEU A 486 3.82 -29.45 -1.29
C LEU A 486 2.64 -28.96 -0.46
N SER A 487 2.34 -29.68 0.63
CA SER A 487 1.39 -29.23 1.64
C SER A 487 1.94 -29.43 3.05
N MET A 488 1.55 -28.58 3.99
CA MET A 488 1.90 -28.71 5.41
C MET A 488 1.01 -27.84 6.29
N TYR A 489 1.21 -27.94 7.60
CA TYR A 489 0.71 -26.99 8.59
C TYR A 489 1.86 -26.12 9.11
N LYS A 490 1.70 -24.80 8.97
CA LYS A 490 2.65 -23.80 9.45
C LYS A 490 2.03 -23.10 10.65
N THR A 491 2.65 -23.22 11.82
CA THR A 491 2.21 -22.55 13.05
C THR A 491 3.29 -21.62 13.57
N TYR A 492 2.90 -20.43 14.01
CA TYR A 492 3.77 -19.41 14.55
C TYR A 492 3.25 -19.00 15.93
N ILE A 493 4.08 -19.15 16.96
CA ILE A 493 3.74 -18.83 18.35
C ILE A 493 4.64 -17.69 18.82
N TYR A 494 4.05 -16.54 19.12
CA TYR A 494 4.77 -15.38 19.65
C TYR A 494 4.60 -15.26 21.15
N THR A 495 5.72 -15.11 21.88
CA THR A 495 5.79 -15.06 23.35
C THR A 495 6.44 -13.78 23.90
N VAL A 496 6.46 -12.69 23.12
CA VAL A 496 7.22 -11.43 23.39
C VAL A 496 8.73 -11.59 23.22
N ASN A 497 9.30 -12.62 23.85
CA ASN A 497 10.72 -12.93 23.80
C ASN A 497 11.13 -13.70 22.54
N SER A 498 10.20 -14.43 21.92
CA SER A 498 10.50 -15.25 20.76
C SER A 498 9.31 -15.43 19.82
N LEU A 499 9.63 -15.86 18.60
CA LEU A 499 8.71 -16.42 17.62
C LEU A 499 9.12 -17.88 17.37
N LEU A 500 8.32 -18.82 17.85
CA LEU A 500 8.46 -20.24 17.55
C LEU A 500 7.73 -20.55 16.25
N VAL A 501 8.39 -21.24 15.33
CA VAL A 501 7.86 -21.66 14.03
C VAL A 501 7.84 -23.17 13.97
N ILE A 502 6.67 -23.72 13.64
CA ILE A 502 6.37 -25.15 13.62
C ILE A 502 5.85 -25.49 12.23
N ASN A 503 6.68 -26.14 11.42
CA ASN A 503 6.26 -26.76 10.18
C ASN A 503 6.01 -28.25 10.44
N SER A 504 4.76 -28.68 10.33
CA SER A 504 4.33 -30.05 10.66
C SER A 504 3.47 -30.64 9.55
N ASN A 505 3.31 -31.97 9.55
CA ASN A 505 2.51 -32.69 8.55
C ASN A 505 2.95 -32.36 7.12
N ILE A 506 4.27 -32.27 6.91
CA ILE A 506 4.84 -31.97 5.60
C ILE A 506 4.57 -33.14 4.66
N ARG A 507 4.09 -32.85 3.45
CA ARG A 507 3.81 -33.85 2.42
C ARG A 507 4.32 -33.33 1.08
N CYS A 508 5.37 -33.97 0.59
CA CYS A 508 5.96 -33.71 -0.70
C CYS A 508 6.63 -34.99 -1.25
N GLU A 509 6.67 -35.13 -2.57
CA GLU A 509 7.49 -36.14 -3.26
C GLU A 509 8.81 -35.55 -3.79
N GLU A 510 8.89 -34.22 -3.86
CA GLU A 510 10.04 -33.47 -4.38
C GLU A 510 10.98 -33.04 -3.23
N LYS A 511 12.20 -32.65 -3.59
CA LYS A 511 13.15 -32.11 -2.61
C LYS A 511 12.73 -30.70 -2.17
N ILE A 512 12.66 -30.47 -0.86
CA ILE A 512 12.22 -29.19 -0.27
C ILE A 512 13.27 -28.58 0.66
N TYR A 513 13.12 -27.30 0.93
CA TYR A 513 13.89 -26.54 1.90
C TYR A 513 12.98 -25.57 2.66
N THR A 514 13.36 -25.20 3.87
CA THR A 514 12.75 -24.08 4.61
C THR A 514 13.74 -22.94 4.70
N THR A 515 13.35 -21.75 4.25
CA THR A 515 14.15 -20.55 4.48
C THR A 515 13.90 -20.03 5.89
N ILE A 516 14.97 -19.95 6.68
CA ILE A 516 14.91 -19.43 8.05
C ILE A 516 14.98 -17.90 8.03
N GLU A 517 15.90 -17.36 7.24
CA GLU A 517 16.11 -15.92 7.09
C GLU A 517 16.69 -15.59 5.71
N ASN A 518 16.38 -14.42 5.17
CA ASN A 518 17.01 -13.83 3.99
C ASN A 518 16.79 -12.31 4.03
N ARG A 519 17.73 -11.62 4.68
CA ARG A 519 17.56 -10.21 5.09
C ARG A 519 18.73 -9.35 4.65
N LEU A 520 18.43 -8.10 4.29
CA LEU A 520 19.43 -7.10 3.91
C LEU A 520 19.82 -6.25 5.12
N TYR A 521 21.04 -6.44 5.60
CA TYR A 521 21.65 -5.67 6.68
C TYR A 521 22.36 -4.44 6.13
N LYS A 522 22.18 -3.28 6.77
CA LYS A 522 22.79 -2.00 6.37
C LYS A 522 24.32 -2.02 6.45
N GLN A 523 24.84 -2.81 7.39
CA GLN A 523 26.27 -3.00 7.64
C GLN A 523 26.54 -4.49 7.86
N LYS A 524 27.80 -4.89 7.74
CA LYS A 524 28.19 -6.29 7.95
C LYS A 524 27.82 -6.70 9.39
N PRO A 525 26.89 -7.66 9.57
CA PRO A 525 26.47 -8.03 10.91
C PRO A 525 27.51 -8.93 11.59
N ASN A 526 27.47 -8.95 12.91
CA ASN A 526 28.23 -9.91 13.71
C ASN A 526 27.51 -11.26 13.70
N ILE A 527 28.17 -12.32 13.24
CA ILE A 527 27.58 -13.65 13.08
C ILE A 527 28.38 -14.65 13.90
N LYS A 528 27.69 -15.41 14.76
CA LYS A 528 28.24 -16.57 15.46
C LYS A 528 27.43 -17.81 15.09
N ILE A 529 28.11 -18.88 14.73
CA ILE A 529 27.49 -20.13 14.30
C ILE A 529 27.89 -21.22 15.28
N ASN A 530 26.88 -21.84 15.88
CA ASN A 530 26.96 -23.07 16.67
C ASN A 530 26.19 -24.18 15.93
N ASP A 531 26.21 -25.41 16.44
CA ASP A 531 25.61 -26.57 15.75
C ASP A 531 24.09 -26.39 15.50
N LYS A 532 23.33 -25.97 16.52
CA LYS A 532 21.87 -25.74 16.44
C LYS A 532 21.46 -24.28 16.57
N GLU A 533 22.40 -23.34 16.62
CA GLU A 533 22.11 -21.93 16.87
C GLU A 533 22.95 -21.03 15.95
N ILE A 534 22.31 -20.06 15.29
CA ILE A 534 23.00 -18.95 14.62
C ILE A 534 22.59 -17.65 15.31
N ILE A 535 23.58 -16.87 15.74
CA ILE A 535 23.38 -15.56 16.35
C ILE A 535 23.79 -14.51 15.32
N ILE A 536 22.87 -13.60 14.97
CA ILE A 536 23.14 -12.45 14.11
C ILE A 536 22.82 -11.18 14.89
N ASN A 537 23.84 -10.40 15.23
CA ASN A 537 23.72 -9.26 16.14
C ASN A 537 23.01 -9.69 17.44
N ASP A 538 21.79 -9.20 17.66
CA ASP A 538 20.98 -9.49 18.86
C ASP A 538 19.92 -10.58 18.64
N LEU A 539 19.78 -11.12 17.43
CA LEU A 539 18.81 -12.17 17.09
C LEU A 539 19.46 -13.55 17.16
N VAL A 540 18.76 -14.51 17.78
CA VAL A 540 19.19 -15.91 17.80
C VAL A 540 18.20 -16.77 17.04
N TYR A 541 18.68 -17.52 16.05
CA TYR A 541 17.94 -18.54 15.32
C TYR A 541 18.34 -19.90 15.87
N LYS A 542 17.39 -20.64 16.43
CA LYS A 542 17.64 -21.92 17.11
C LYS A 542 16.82 -23.05 16.52
N LEU A 543 17.48 -24.13 16.11
CA LEU A 543 16.81 -25.37 15.72
C LEU A 543 16.44 -26.18 16.98
N ILE A 544 15.20 -26.65 16.99
CA ILE A 544 14.70 -27.56 18.03
C ILE A 544 14.77 -29.00 17.52
N THR A 545 14.41 -29.22 16.26
CA THR A 545 14.54 -30.51 15.57
C THR A 545 15.98 -30.76 15.13
N ASP A 546 16.27 -32.00 14.72
CA ASP A 546 17.61 -32.44 14.34
C ASP A 546 17.95 -32.11 12.88
N HIS A 547 18.06 -30.81 12.61
CA HIS A 547 18.41 -30.26 11.30
C HIS A 547 19.74 -29.51 11.36
N LYS A 548 20.24 -29.07 10.20
CA LYS A 548 21.44 -28.23 10.09
C LYS A 548 21.13 -26.99 9.30
N PHE A 549 21.69 -25.87 9.75
CA PHE A 549 21.64 -24.63 9.00
C PHE A 549 22.63 -24.66 7.83
N ASN A 550 22.16 -24.18 6.69
CA ASN A 550 22.97 -23.64 5.63
C ASN A 550 22.97 -22.11 5.74
N ILE A 551 24.09 -21.46 5.42
CA ILE A 551 24.21 -19.99 5.46
C ILE A 551 25.01 -19.48 4.27
N GLU A 552 24.56 -18.37 3.71
CA GLU A 552 25.24 -17.63 2.65
C GLU A 552 25.21 -16.13 2.99
N ILE A 553 26.34 -15.45 2.80
CA ILE A 553 26.47 -14.01 3.06
C ILE A 553 26.99 -13.36 1.78
N ASN A 554 26.20 -12.46 1.22
CA ASN A 554 26.54 -11.74 -0.01
C ASN A 554 26.58 -10.24 0.26
N GLU A 555 27.71 -9.62 -0.07
CA GLU A 555 27.84 -8.17 -0.08
C GLU A 555 27.32 -7.61 -1.41
N ILE A 556 26.54 -6.55 -1.32
CA ILE A 556 26.04 -5.76 -2.45
C ILE A 556 26.28 -4.27 -2.16
N GLU A 557 26.09 -3.42 -3.17
CA GLU A 557 26.25 -1.96 -3.03
C GLU A 557 25.47 -1.37 -1.84
N PHE A 558 24.31 -1.95 -1.51
CA PHE A 558 23.39 -1.43 -0.50
C PHE A 558 23.49 -2.10 0.88
N GLY A 559 24.41 -3.06 1.06
CA GLY A 559 24.57 -3.77 2.33
C GLY A 559 24.93 -5.26 2.18
N TYR A 560 24.53 -6.07 3.16
CA TYR A 560 24.85 -7.49 3.23
C TYR A 560 23.59 -8.33 3.33
N PHE A 561 23.34 -9.18 2.34
CA PHE A 561 22.34 -10.22 2.45
C PHE A 561 22.89 -11.35 3.32
N VAL A 562 22.14 -11.73 4.35
CA VAL A 562 22.38 -12.96 5.10
C VAL A 562 21.20 -13.88 4.88
N LYS A 563 21.46 -15.00 4.20
CA LYS A 563 20.50 -16.02 3.83
C LYS A 563 20.80 -17.29 4.63
N ILE A 564 19.80 -17.79 5.35
CA ILE A 564 19.85 -19.02 6.16
C ILE A 564 18.70 -19.92 5.72
N TRP A 565 18.99 -21.18 5.46
CA TRP A 565 17.97 -22.17 5.15
C TRP A 565 18.31 -23.55 5.71
N VAL A 566 17.33 -24.43 5.71
CA VAL A 566 17.45 -25.84 6.11
C VAL A 566 16.98 -26.70 4.96
N ASP A 567 17.78 -27.67 4.57
CA ASP A 567 17.34 -28.75 3.67
C ASP A 567 16.58 -29.81 4.46
N HIS A 568 15.44 -30.26 3.94
CA HIS A 568 14.77 -31.44 4.50
C HIS A 568 15.34 -32.71 3.86
N ASN A 569 15.52 -33.75 4.66
CA ASN A 569 15.97 -35.05 4.18
C ASN A 569 14.80 -35.93 3.71
N SER A 570 13.61 -35.66 4.22
CA SER A 570 12.36 -36.35 3.96
C SER A 570 11.18 -35.40 4.22
N ASN A 571 10.02 -35.94 4.60
CA ASN A 571 8.85 -35.18 5.02
C ASN A 571 8.83 -34.99 6.57
N GLU A 572 10.00 -34.83 7.19
CA GLU A 572 10.09 -34.63 8.64
C GLU A 572 9.56 -33.26 9.07
N ASN A 573 9.03 -33.19 10.28
CA ASN A 573 8.64 -31.92 10.88
C ASN A 573 9.89 -31.06 11.18
N LEU A 574 9.78 -29.74 11.03
CA LEU A 574 10.84 -28.78 11.32
C LEU A 574 10.36 -27.74 12.33
N TYR A 575 11.03 -27.67 13.48
CA TYR A 575 10.73 -26.73 14.55
C TYR A 575 11.95 -25.84 14.82
N TYR A 576 11.74 -24.53 14.79
CA TYR A 576 12.80 -23.56 15.07
C TYR A 576 12.26 -22.32 15.76
N GLN A 577 13.12 -21.62 16.48
CA GLN A 577 12.78 -20.43 17.25
C GLN A 577 13.63 -19.25 16.78
N ILE A 578 12.98 -18.09 16.66
CA ILE A 578 13.65 -16.79 16.51
C ILE A 578 13.52 -16.07 17.86
N ILE A 579 14.64 -15.84 18.52
CA ILE A 579 14.70 -15.24 19.85
C ILE A 579 15.14 -13.78 19.71
N PHE A 580 14.38 -12.89 20.32
CA PHE A 580 14.56 -11.43 20.21
C PHE A 580 15.28 -10.81 21.41
N ASN A 581 15.26 -11.50 22.57
CA ASN A 581 15.83 -11.04 23.83
C ASN A 581 16.66 -12.17 24.45
N ASN A 582 17.70 -11.84 25.24
CA ASN A 582 18.55 -12.83 25.91
C ASN A 582 17.86 -13.62 27.04
N GLU A 583 16.58 -13.37 27.32
CA GLU A 583 15.78 -14.18 28.23
C GLU A 583 15.39 -15.49 27.54
N ASN A 584 16.19 -16.52 27.76
CA ASN A 584 15.99 -17.84 27.18
C ASN A 584 14.73 -18.48 27.80
N GLU A 585 13.60 -18.46 27.09
CA GLU A 585 12.42 -19.23 27.49
C GLU A 585 12.63 -20.70 27.08
N ASN A 586 12.59 -21.62 28.05
CA ASN A 586 12.62 -23.04 27.76
C ASN A 586 11.35 -23.42 26.97
N VAL A 587 11.56 -23.92 25.76
CA VAL A 587 10.51 -24.48 24.88
C VAL A 587 10.60 -26.00 24.94
N ASN A 588 9.50 -26.65 25.30
CA ASN A 588 9.33 -28.10 25.17
C ASN A 588 8.17 -28.38 24.20
N ILE A 589 8.37 -29.31 23.27
CA ILE A 589 7.37 -29.68 22.26
C ILE A 589 7.07 -31.17 22.39
N GLU A 590 5.82 -31.49 22.68
CA GLU A 590 5.28 -32.85 22.65
C GLU A 590 4.54 -33.03 21.32
N ASP A 591 5.19 -33.72 20.38
CA ASP A 591 4.64 -34.02 19.05
C ASP A 591 3.92 -35.38 19.10
N ASN A 592 2.59 -35.34 19.17
CA ASN A 592 1.73 -36.53 19.15
C ASN A 592 1.02 -36.64 17.79
N ILE A 593 0.58 -37.85 17.44
CA ILE A 593 -0.08 -38.15 16.15
C ILE A 593 -1.22 -37.19 15.82
N ASP A 594 -2.01 -36.82 16.84
CA ASP A 594 -3.23 -36.02 16.67
C ASP A 594 -3.07 -34.57 17.14
N SER A 595 -1.97 -34.23 17.83
CA SER A 595 -1.79 -32.92 18.46
C SER A 595 -0.33 -32.58 18.73
N ILE A 596 0.05 -31.32 18.50
CA ILE A 596 1.31 -30.77 19.00
C ILE A 596 1.01 -29.93 20.24
N ARG A 597 1.61 -30.30 21.37
CA ARG A 597 1.57 -29.49 22.59
C ARG A 597 2.90 -28.79 22.79
N VAL A 598 2.85 -27.47 22.85
CA VAL A 598 4.02 -26.62 23.08
C VAL A 598 3.93 -26.03 24.48
N ILE A 599 5.00 -26.21 25.25
CA ILE A 599 5.16 -25.62 26.58
C ILE A 599 6.26 -24.58 26.50
N VAL A 600 5.91 -23.31 26.75
CA VAL A 600 6.89 -22.21 26.82
C VAL A 600 6.84 -21.62 28.22
N GLY A 601 7.85 -21.92 29.03
CA GLY A 601 7.81 -21.64 30.47
C GLY A 601 6.61 -22.32 31.14
N ASN A 602 5.70 -21.54 31.75
CA ASN A 602 4.50 -22.05 32.42
C ASN A 602 3.25 -22.10 31.51
N LYS A 603 3.37 -21.76 30.23
CA LYS A 603 2.25 -21.60 29.31
C LYS A 603 2.12 -22.82 28.42
N LYS A 604 0.90 -23.18 28.05
CA LYS A 604 0.61 -24.32 27.18
C LYS A 604 -0.15 -23.86 25.94
N TYR A 605 0.36 -24.27 24.80
CA TYR A 605 -0.28 -24.11 23.50
C TYR A 605 -0.60 -25.50 22.99
N GLU A 606 -1.82 -25.68 22.51
CA GLU A 606 -2.27 -26.94 21.94
C GLU A 606 -2.74 -26.69 20.51
N ILE A 607 -2.16 -27.45 19.59
CA ILE A 607 -2.45 -27.43 18.15
C ILE A 607 -3.07 -28.78 17.83
N ASN A 608 -4.38 -28.80 17.59
CA ASN A 608 -5.08 -30.01 17.18
C ASN A 608 -4.96 -30.18 15.66
N ILE A 609 -4.37 -31.28 15.23
CA ILE A 609 -4.05 -31.55 13.81
C ILE A 609 -5.28 -32.11 13.08
N ASN A 610 -6.19 -32.80 13.79
CA ASN A 610 -7.27 -33.56 13.19
C ASN A 610 -8.61 -32.81 13.11
N GLU A 611 -8.93 -31.98 14.10
CA GLU A 611 -10.29 -31.44 14.23
C GLU A 611 -10.54 -30.14 13.45
N LYS A 612 -9.54 -29.61 12.73
CA LYS A 612 -9.62 -28.24 12.17
C LYS A 612 -9.92 -27.17 13.24
N GLU A 613 -9.98 -27.51 14.52
CA GLU A 613 -9.97 -26.60 15.67
C GLU A 613 -8.53 -26.26 15.99
N VAL A 614 -8.07 -25.21 15.33
CA VAL A 614 -6.64 -25.08 15.10
C VAL A 614 -5.86 -24.64 16.35
N LEU A 615 -6.48 -23.94 17.31
CA LEU A 615 -5.74 -23.11 18.25
C LEU A 615 -6.39 -23.00 19.65
N LYS A 616 -5.72 -23.51 20.69
CA LYS A 616 -6.04 -23.21 22.10
C LYS A 616 -4.84 -22.60 22.82
N LEU A 617 -5.08 -21.50 23.53
CA LEU A 617 -4.08 -20.80 24.35
C LEU A 617 -4.56 -20.79 25.81
N GLU A 618 -3.98 -21.68 26.62
CA GLU A 618 -4.31 -21.84 28.04
C GLU A 618 -3.41 -20.99 28.93
#